data_AF-A0A1C5EY88-F1
#
_entry.id   AF-A0A1C5EY88-F1
#
_cell.length_a   1.000
_cell.length_b   1.000
_cell.length_c   1.000
_cell.angle_alpha   90.00
_cell.angle_beta   90.00
_cell.angle_gamma   90.00
#
_symmetry.space_group_name_H-M   'P 1'
#
loop_
_entity.id
_entity.type
_entity.pdbx_description
1 polymer ?
#
loop_
_entity_poly.entity_id
_entity_poly.type
_entity_poly.pdbx_seq_one_letter_code
_entity_poly.pdbx_strand_id
1 'polypeptide(L)'
;MTPTPPSSRQRGWMFTALGDNDLLMPEDIPARSLATMARREWIQPESGGAPGPVRYSLTAEGRAALLTVPKLNALLGAEATGRISPAVAWPTLESLLREGLVVRLTDHGVPGTAADPAYISVLGRRLAGVPAVDERPASQLLIEALAARGIEASVESDKAGNSHVAHRAPGFEVLFYRVLGSGESYSANHPAWMHGGWYGFVDDGDYAELLVSDRTGMDCAADSSRAAHALAALLSARTPVPAAAPACGASR
;
A
#
# COMPACT_ATOMS: atom_id res chain seq x y z
N MET A 1 21.32 -19.61 26.32
CA MET A 1 22.28 -18.97 25.39
C MET A 1 21.49 -18.07 24.47
N THR A 2 21.82 -16.78 24.40
CA THR A 2 21.21 -15.86 23.44
C THR A 2 21.64 -16.28 22.02
N PRO A 3 20.70 -16.55 21.10
CA PRO A 3 21.06 -16.92 19.74
C PRO A 3 21.90 -15.80 19.09
N THR A 4 22.98 -16.18 18.41
CA THR A 4 23.84 -15.23 17.69
C THR A 4 23.02 -14.57 16.59
N PRO A 5 22.95 -13.24 16.51
CA PRO A 5 22.20 -12.55 15.47
C PRO A 5 22.82 -12.80 14.07
N PRO A 6 22.05 -12.61 12.98
CA PRO A 6 22.59 -12.72 11.63
C PRO A 6 23.68 -11.66 11.39
N SER A 7 24.73 -12.03 10.67
CA SER A 7 25.76 -11.07 10.21
C SER A 7 25.16 -10.02 9.26
N SER A 8 25.82 -8.88 9.07
CA SER A 8 25.33 -7.81 8.18
C SER A 8 24.99 -8.29 6.77
N ARG A 9 25.78 -9.21 6.21
CA ARG A 9 25.52 -9.78 4.87
C ARG A 9 24.29 -10.69 4.87
N GLN A 10 24.14 -11.54 5.88
CA GLN A 10 22.95 -12.39 6.04
C GLN A 10 21.69 -11.54 6.24
N ARG A 11 21.77 -10.49 7.06
CA ARG A 11 20.69 -9.52 7.22
C ARG A 11 20.30 -8.93 5.87
N GLY A 12 21.27 -8.50 5.05
CA GLY A 12 21.02 -7.98 3.71
C GLY A 12 20.18 -8.93 2.85
N TRP A 13 20.59 -10.21 2.75
CA TRP A 13 19.82 -11.20 1.99
C TRP A 13 18.42 -11.46 2.54
N MET A 14 18.27 -11.50 3.86
CA MET A 14 16.97 -11.70 4.50
C MET A 14 16.05 -10.47 4.29
N PHE A 15 16.60 -9.26 4.26
CA PHE A 15 15.85 -8.06 3.88
C PHE A 15 15.46 -8.04 2.40
N THR A 16 16.32 -8.54 1.51
CA THR A 16 15.94 -8.74 0.10
C THR A 16 14.78 -9.73 -0.02
N ALA A 17 14.82 -10.84 0.74
CA ALA A 17 13.73 -11.81 0.76
C ALA A 17 12.40 -11.20 1.24
N LEU A 18 12.42 -10.31 2.25
CA LEU A 18 11.21 -9.60 2.70
C LEU A 18 10.59 -8.69 1.63
N GLY A 19 11.36 -8.25 0.63
CA GLY A 19 10.86 -7.50 -0.52
C GLY A 19 10.07 -8.36 -1.51
N ASP A 20 10.34 -9.67 -1.54
CA ASP A 20 9.63 -10.65 -2.36
C ASP A 20 8.31 -11.09 -1.69
N ASN A 21 7.26 -11.34 -2.48
CA ASN A 21 5.95 -11.71 -1.94
C ASN A 21 5.96 -13.10 -1.30
N ASP A 22 6.80 -14.00 -1.79
CA ASP A 22 6.93 -15.39 -1.34
C ASP A 22 8.08 -15.55 -0.34
N LEU A 23 8.67 -14.43 0.10
CA LEU A 23 9.78 -14.37 1.05
C LEU A 23 11.01 -15.15 0.58
N LEU A 24 11.25 -15.19 -0.73
CA LEU A 24 12.28 -16.01 -1.33
C LEU A 24 13.66 -15.38 -1.19
N MET A 25 14.61 -16.21 -0.75
CA MET A 25 16.01 -15.83 -0.64
C MET A 25 16.62 -15.63 -2.04
N PRO A 26 17.55 -14.66 -2.22
CA PRO A 26 18.36 -14.53 -3.43
C PRO A 26 19.06 -15.83 -3.85
N GLU A 27 19.20 -16.04 -5.16
CA GLU A 27 19.79 -17.28 -5.72
C GLU A 27 21.32 -17.36 -5.56
N ASP A 28 22.00 -16.22 -5.37
CA ASP A 28 23.46 -16.10 -5.35
C ASP A 28 24.10 -16.23 -3.95
N ILE A 29 23.35 -16.76 -2.97
CA ILE A 29 23.84 -16.90 -1.59
C ILE A 29 24.85 -18.06 -1.49
N PRO A 30 26.05 -17.84 -0.91
CA PRO A 30 27.02 -18.90 -0.71
C PRO A 30 26.45 -20.08 0.10
N ALA A 31 26.71 -21.31 -0.35
CA ALA A 31 26.19 -22.53 0.26
C ALA A 31 26.46 -22.64 1.77
N ARG A 32 27.62 -22.15 2.24
CA ARG A 32 27.95 -22.12 3.68
C ARG A 32 27.01 -21.22 4.48
N SER A 33 26.62 -20.08 3.91
CA SER A 33 25.68 -19.15 4.53
C SER A 33 24.27 -19.74 4.56
N LEU A 34 23.82 -20.36 3.46
CA LEU A 34 22.54 -21.08 3.42
C LEU A 34 22.50 -22.19 4.49
N ALA A 35 23.54 -23.04 4.56
CA ALA A 35 23.63 -24.11 5.55
C ALA A 35 23.61 -23.58 7.00
N THR A 36 24.24 -22.42 7.23
CA THR A 36 24.23 -21.77 8.55
C THR A 36 22.84 -21.24 8.89
N MET A 37 22.19 -20.55 7.96
CA MET A 37 20.86 -19.98 8.17
C MET A 37 19.78 -21.07 8.32
N ALA A 38 19.84 -22.13 7.52
CA ALA A 38 18.93 -23.27 7.62
C ALA A 38 19.10 -24.03 8.94
N ARG A 39 20.33 -24.25 9.41
CA ARG A 39 20.58 -24.85 10.74
C ARG A 39 20.03 -24.00 11.90
N ARG A 40 19.97 -22.68 11.71
CA ARG A 40 19.37 -21.74 12.66
C ARG A 40 17.86 -21.61 12.50
N GLU A 41 17.28 -22.37 11.59
CA GLU A 41 15.86 -22.34 11.24
C GLU A 41 15.40 -20.97 10.74
N TRP A 42 16.32 -20.12 10.27
CA TRP A 42 15.98 -18.80 9.73
C TRP A 42 15.42 -18.87 8.31
N ILE A 43 15.73 -19.94 7.61
CA ILE A 43 15.23 -20.23 6.27
C ILE A 43 14.85 -21.70 6.19
N GLN A 44 13.95 -22.03 5.28
CA GLN A 44 13.52 -23.40 5.00
C GLN A 44 13.49 -23.64 3.49
N PRO A 45 13.72 -24.88 3.03
CA PRO A 45 13.57 -25.21 1.61
C PRO A 45 12.09 -25.13 1.21
N GLU A 46 11.83 -24.55 0.05
CA GLU A 46 10.52 -24.56 -0.59
C GLU A 46 10.14 -26.00 -0.98
N SER A 47 8.97 -26.46 -0.54
CA SER A 47 8.45 -27.79 -0.87
C SER A 47 7.60 -27.71 -2.14
N GLY A 48 7.94 -28.48 -3.18
CA GLY A 48 7.06 -28.66 -4.35
C GLY A 48 7.41 -27.87 -5.62
N GLY A 49 8.63 -27.34 -5.74
CA GLY A 49 9.10 -26.70 -6.97
C GLY A 49 9.30 -27.67 -8.14
N ALA A 50 9.13 -27.16 -9.37
CA ALA A 50 9.56 -27.81 -10.60
C ALA A 50 11.04 -28.25 -10.53
N PRO A 51 11.51 -29.23 -11.34
CA PRO A 51 12.91 -29.64 -11.35
C PRO A 51 13.84 -28.43 -11.54
N GLY A 52 14.65 -28.14 -10.53
CA GLY A 52 15.48 -26.94 -10.45
C GLY A 52 16.30 -26.86 -9.16
N PRO A 53 17.14 -25.83 -9.00
CA PRO A 53 17.89 -25.61 -7.76
C PRO A 53 16.94 -25.39 -6.58
N VAL A 54 17.31 -25.91 -5.40
CA VAL A 54 16.52 -25.76 -4.17
C VAL A 54 16.43 -24.27 -3.82
N ARG A 55 15.20 -23.75 -3.80
CA ARG A 55 14.91 -22.39 -3.34
C ARG A 55 14.64 -22.41 -1.83
N TYR A 56 15.00 -21.33 -1.17
CA TYR A 56 14.80 -21.16 0.27
C TYR A 56 13.88 -19.96 0.51
N SER A 57 12.95 -20.10 1.45
CA SER A 57 12.10 -19.01 1.93
C SER A 57 12.43 -18.64 3.39
N LEU A 58 12.19 -17.39 3.74
CA LEU A 58 12.44 -16.84 5.08
C LEU A 58 11.35 -17.28 6.06
N THR A 59 11.75 -17.89 7.18
CA THR A 59 10.83 -18.40 8.23
C THR A 59 10.41 -17.30 9.21
N ALA A 60 9.48 -17.61 10.12
CA ALA A 60 9.12 -16.71 11.21
C ALA A 60 10.32 -16.44 12.14
N GLU A 61 11.11 -17.47 12.45
CA GLU A 61 12.33 -17.39 13.25
C GLU A 61 13.38 -16.51 12.57
N GLY A 62 13.51 -16.61 11.25
CA GLY A 62 14.39 -15.75 10.46
C GLY A 62 13.98 -14.29 10.53
N ARG A 63 12.68 -14.01 10.41
CA ARG A 63 12.15 -12.64 10.58
C ARG A 63 12.40 -12.11 12.00
N ALA A 64 12.10 -12.90 13.03
CA ALA A 64 12.36 -12.53 14.41
C ALA A 64 13.84 -12.24 14.67
N ALA A 65 14.76 -13.00 14.04
CA ALA A 65 16.21 -12.79 14.17
C ALA A 65 16.71 -11.46 13.58
N LEU A 66 15.91 -10.79 12.73
CA LEU A 66 16.25 -9.46 12.21
C LEU A 66 15.94 -8.34 13.20
N LEU A 67 15.12 -8.61 14.22
CA LEU A 67 14.58 -7.63 15.13
C LEU A 67 15.22 -7.72 16.52
N THR A 68 15.41 -6.56 17.14
CA THR A 68 15.56 -6.51 18.59
C THR A 68 14.19 -6.58 19.24
N VAL A 69 14.11 -7.02 20.50
CA VAL A 69 12.84 -7.07 21.26
C VAL A 69 12.08 -5.73 21.22
N PRO A 70 12.72 -4.55 21.42
CA PRO A 70 12.02 -3.27 21.31
C PRO A 70 11.41 -3.01 19.93
N LYS A 71 12.10 -3.37 18.84
CA LYS A 71 11.58 -3.17 17.49
C LYS A 71 10.39 -4.09 17.21
N LEU A 72 10.49 -5.36 17.61
CA LEU A 72 9.39 -6.31 17.47
C LEU A 72 8.14 -5.81 18.20
N ASN A 73 8.30 -5.37 19.46
CA ASN A 73 7.19 -4.84 20.24
C ASN A 73 6.59 -3.57 19.61
N ALA A 74 7.42 -2.70 19.04
CA ALA A 74 6.94 -1.51 18.34
C ALA A 74 6.11 -1.84 17.10
N LEU A 75 6.51 -2.85 16.31
CA LEU A 75 5.79 -3.28 15.11
C LEU A 75 4.49 -4.03 15.45
N LEU A 76 4.54 -4.95 16.43
CA LEU A 76 3.37 -5.69 16.88
C LEU A 76 2.36 -4.82 17.64
N GLY A 77 2.83 -3.74 18.27
CA GLY A 77 2.01 -2.75 18.95
C GLY A 77 1.43 -1.67 18.05
N ALA A 78 1.56 -1.79 16.72
CA ALA A 78 0.93 -0.86 15.79
C ALA A 78 -0.60 -0.94 15.92
N GLU A 79 -1.26 0.22 15.81
CA GLU A 79 -2.73 0.31 15.82
C GLU A 79 -3.34 -0.41 14.61
N ALA A 80 -4.67 -0.63 14.61
CA ALA A 80 -5.37 -1.21 13.46
C ALA A 80 -5.15 -0.41 12.16
N THR A 81 -4.99 0.92 12.30
CA THR A 81 -4.61 1.87 11.24
C THR A 81 -3.11 1.87 10.93
N GLY A 82 -2.36 0.86 11.36
CA GLY A 82 -0.93 0.72 11.15
C GLY A 82 -0.07 1.78 11.85
N ARG A 83 -0.67 2.70 12.62
CA ARG A 83 0.06 3.78 13.29
C ARG A 83 0.96 3.20 14.38
N ILE A 84 2.22 3.63 14.39
CA ILE A 84 3.17 3.31 15.44
C ILE A 84 2.90 4.22 16.64
N SER A 85 2.82 3.63 17.83
CA SER A 85 2.56 4.38 19.06
C SER A 85 3.59 5.50 19.27
N PRO A 86 3.15 6.72 19.65
CA PRO A 86 4.06 7.82 19.99
C PRO A 86 4.93 7.52 21.23
N ALA A 87 4.60 6.50 22.02
CA ALA A 87 5.38 6.06 23.17
C ALA A 87 6.62 5.21 22.80
N VAL A 88 6.78 4.81 21.54
CA VAL A 88 7.97 4.07 21.10
C VAL A 88 9.21 4.95 21.27
N ALA A 89 10.21 4.44 21.99
CA ALA A 89 11.45 5.17 22.26
C ALA A 89 12.13 5.62 20.96
N TRP A 90 12.60 6.87 20.93
CA TRP A 90 13.16 7.51 19.74
C TRP A 90 14.25 6.67 19.03
N PRO A 91 15.24 6.06 19.72
CA PRO A 91 16.25 5.23 19.05
C PRO A 91 15.66 4.00 18.33
N THR A 92 14.59 3.41 18.88
CA THR A 92 13.90 2.27 18.25
C THR A 92 13.18 2.75 16.99
N LEU A 93 12.45 3.86 17.07
CA LEU A 93 11.72 4.42 15.94
C LEU A 93 12.65 4.87 14.80
N GLU A 94 13.73 5.59 15.12
CA GLU A 94 14.74 6.00 14.15
C GLU A 94 15.37 4.79 13.45
N SER A 95 15.68 3.73 14.20
CA SER A 95 16.22 2.52 13.59
C SER A 95 15.21 1.78 12.71
N LEU A 96 13.91 1.83 13.02
CA LEU A 96 12.86 1.26 12.15
C LEU A 96 12.69 2.07 10.85
N LEU A 97 12.72 3.40 10.95
CA LEU A 97 12.65 4.33 9.80
C LEU A 97 13.82 4.11 8.85
N ARG A 98 15.05 4.06 9.37
CA ARG A 98 16.27 3.83 8.59
C ARG A 98 16.28 2.48 7.88
N GLU A 99 15.61 1.47 8.45
CA GLU A 99 15.48 0.14 7.86
C GLU A 99 14.28 0.02 6.90
N GLY A 100 13.53 1.11 6.68
CA GLY A 100 12.36 1.12 5.80
C GLY A 100 11.18 0.32 6.34
N LEU A 101 11.21 -0.07 7.63
CA LEU A 101 10.15 -0.87 8.27
C LEU A 101 8.97 -0.01 8.71
N VAL A 102 9.22 1.28 8.90
CA VAL A 102 8.24 2.30 9.24
C VAL A 102 8.43 3.46 8.27
N VAL A 103 7.34 4.12 7.93
CA VAL A 103 7.33 5.36 7.13
C VAL A 103 6.68 6.48 7.94
N ARG A 104 6.97 7.73 7.59
CA ARG A 104 6.23 8.89 8.12
C ARG A 104 5.38 9.46 7.02
N LEU A 105 4.13 9.73 7.35
CA LEU A 105 3.17 10.31 6.44
C LEU A 105 2.57 11.54 7.10
N THR A 106 2.48 12.63 6.33
CA THR A 106 1.66 13.79 6.71
C THR A 106 0.20 13.38 6.86
N ASP A 107 -0.62 14.28 7.40
CA ASP A 107 -2.08 14.10 7.44
C ASP A 107 -2.72 13.95 6.04
N HIS A 108 -1.99 14.24 4.96
CA HIS A 108 -2.46 14.06 3.57
C HIS A 108 -1.87 12.83 2.88
N GLY A 109 -1.15 11.95 3.58
CA GLY A 109 -0.69 10.66 3.05
C GLY A 109 0.57 10.74 2.18
N VAL A 110 1.22 11.90 2.10
CA VAL A 110 2.52 12.08 1.44
C VAL A 110 3.69 11.91 2.43
N PRO A 111 4.92 11.60 1.96
CA PRO A 111 6.08 11.48 2.83
C PRO A 111 6.25 12.67 3.77
N GLY A 112 6.31 12.39 5.06
CA GLY A 112 6.37 13.38 6.14
C GLY A 112 7.77 13.67 6.67
N THR A 113 7.81 14.60 7.60
CA THR A 113 8.97 15.02 8.40
C THR A 113 9.03 14.27 9.73
N ALA A 114 10.02 14.57 10.57
CA ALA A 114 10.16 13.95 11.90
C ALA A 114 8.99 14.24 12.87
N ALA A 115 8.22 15.30 12.63
CA ALA A 115 7.05 15.65 13.44
C ALA A 115 5.81 14.83 13.08
N ASP A 116 5.75 14.29 11.86
CA ASP A 116 4.58 13.60 11.34
C ASP A 116 4.42 12.19 11.94
N PRO A 117 3.19 11.66 12.03
CA PRO A 117 2.95 10.31 12.52
C PRO A 117 3.71 9.24 11.74
N ALA A 118 4.10 8.20 12.46
CA ALA A 118 4.80 7.05 11.91
C ALA A 118 3.84 5.88 11.71
N TYR A 119 4.01 5.14 10.60
CA TYR A 119 3.16 4.02 10.22
C TYR A 119 4.00 2.81 9.82
N ILE A 120 3.54 1.61 10.16
CA ILE A 120 4.17 0.37 9.72
C ILE A 120 4.06 0.23 8.20
N SER A 121 5.19 -0.01 7.54
CA SER A 121 5.25 -0.29 6.11
C SER A 121 4.85 -1.74 5.79
N VAL A 122 4.72 -2.09 4.51
CA VAL A 122 4.57 -3.46 4.02
C VAL A 122 5.76 -4.31 4.42
N LEU A 123 6.97 -3.77 4.33
CA LEU A 123 8.17 -4.46 4.78
C LEU A 123 8.10 -4.74 6.29
N GLY A 124 7.65 -3.76 7.07
CA GLY A 124 7.40 -3.88 8.51
C GLY A 124 6.35 -4.94 8.84
N ARG A 125 5.23 -4.95 8.10
CA ARG A 125 4.14 -5.92 8.26
C ARG A 125 4.61 -7.34 7.95
N ARG A 126 5.28 -7.55 6.82
CA ARG A 126 5.87 -8.84 6.44
C ARG A 126 6.83 -9.32 7.51
N LEU A 127 7.71 -8.43 7.98
CA LEU A 127 8.67 -8.74 9.03
C LEU A 127 7.97 -9.14 10.35
N ALA A 128 6.91 -8.44 10.74
CA ALA A 128 6.11 -8.73 11.92
C ALA A 128 5.17 -9.95 11.77
N GLY A 129 5.03 -10.52 10.56
CA GLY A 129 4.08 -11.59 10.28
C GLY A 129 2.61 -11.12 10.26
N VAL A 130 2.38 -9.82 10.07
CA VAL A 130 1.07 -9.20 9.91
C VAL A 130 0.72 -9.18 8.41
N PRO A 131 -0.56 -9.36 8.02
CA PRO A 131 -0.95 -9.27 6.62
C PRO A 131 -0.41 -8.02 5.92
N ALA A 132 0.18 -8.22 4.74
CA ALA A 132 0.60 -7.14 3.87
C ALA A 132 -0.63 -6.37 3.36
N VAL A 133 -0.41 -5.10 3.03
CA VAL A 133 -1.45 -4.18 2.55
C VAL A 133 -0.97 -3.52 1.26
N ASP A 134 -1.87 -2.97 0.44
CA ASP A 134 -1.48 -2.23 -0.75
C ASP A 134 -1.02 -0.81 -0.39
N GLU A 135 0.28 -0.56 -0.46
CA GLU A 135 0.88 0.74 -0.15
C GLU A 135 0.69 1.80 -1.23
N ARG A 136 0.16 1.44 -2.40
CA ARG A 136 -0.07 2.42 -3.45
C ARG A 136 -1.05 3.50 -2.97
N PRO A 137 -0.82 4.77 -3.33
CA PRO A 137 -1.79 5.82 -3.13
C PRO A 137 -3.13 5.37 -3.69
N ALA A 138 -4.19 5.57 -2.94
CA ALA A 138 -5.50 5.08 -3.34
C ALA A 138 -6.02 5.80 -4.60
N SER A 139 -5.55 7.03 -4.83
CA SER A 139 -5.69 7.76 -6.10
C SER A 139 -5.17 6.97 -7.30
N GLN A 140 -4.05 6.27 -7.16
CA GLN A 140 -3.47 5.46 -8.23
C GLN A 140 -4.41 4.29 -8.58
N LEU A 141 -4.95 3.59 -7.58
CA LEU A 141 -5.90 2.50 -7.82
C LEU A 141 -7.13 2.98 -8.59
N LEU A 142 -7.65 4.15 -8.21
CA LEU A 142 -8.82 4.72 -8.85
C LEU A 142 -8.54 5.17 -10.28
N ILE A 143 -7.42 5.85 -10.51
CA ILE A 143 -7.01 6.28 -11.86
C ILE A 143 -6.79 5.06 -12.76
N GLU A 144 -6.12 4.01 -12.28
CA GLU A 144 -5.95 2.76 -13.02
C GLU A 144 -7.31 2.10 -13.36
N ALA A 145 -8.24 2.06 -12.42
CA ALA A 145 -9.58 1.51 -12.63
C ALA A 145 -10.41 2.32 -13.63
N LEU A 146 -10.33 3.65 -13.60
CA LEU A 146 -10.98 4.56 -14.54
C LEU A 146 -10.36 4.43 -15.94
N ALA A 147 -9.04 4.41 -16.03
CA ALA A 147 -8.33 4.24 -17.29
C ALA A 147 -8.66 2.89 -17.97
N ALA A 148 -8.82 1.81 -17.20
CA ALA A 148 -9.25 0.51 -17.71
C ALA A 148 -10.67 0.52 -18.35
N ARG A 149 -11.43 1.59 -18.13
CA ARG A 149 -12.75 1.85 -18.73
C ARG A 149 -12.73 2.97 -19.77
N GLY A 150 -11.56 3.51 -20.11
CA GLY A 150 -11.41 4.63 -21.04
C GLY A 150 -11.82 5.98 -20.43
N ILE A 151 -11.86 6.09 -19.10
CA ILE A 151 -12.14 7.34 -18.40
C ILE A 151 -10.81 7.97 -17.97
N GLU A 152 -10.53 9.17 -18.46
CA GLU A 152 -9.36 9.94 -18.06
C GLU A 152 -9.63 10.67 -16.74
N ALA A 153 -8.73 10.52 -15.76
CA ALA A 153 -8.82 11.18 -14.47
C ALA A 153 -7.42 11.52 -13.95
N SER A 154 -7.33 12.54 -13.10
CA SER A 154 -6.08 13.03 -12.52
C SER A 154 -6.22 13.37 -11.05
N VAL A 155 -5.11 13.35 -10.32
CA VAL A 155 -5.08 13.89 -8.95
C VAL A 155 -4.93 15.40 -9.01
N GLU A 156 -5.76 16.09 -8.25
CA GLU A 156 -5.66 17.53 -8.02
C GLU A 156 -5.43 17.78 -6.54
N SER A 157 -4.65 18.83 -6.26
CA SER A 157 -4.38 19.26 -4.90
C SER A 157 -4.57 20.76 -4.75
N ASP A 158 -5.14 21.17 -3.62
CA ASP A 158 -5.25 22.59 -3.27
C ASP A 158 -4.01 23.10 -2.50
N LYS A 159 -4.02 24.38 -2.11
CA LYS A 159 -2.93 25.00 -1.35
C LYS A 159 -2.80 24.47 0.09
N ALA A 160 -3.87 23.89 0.64
CA ALA A 160 -3.86 23.28 1.96
C ALA A 160 -3.33 21.83 1.92
N GLY A 161 -3.08 21.28 0.73
CA GLY A 161 -2.63 19.90 0.55
C GLY A 161 -3.79 18.91 0.46
N ASN A 162 -5.04 19.39 0.47
CA ASN A 162 -6.17 18.52 0.21
C ASN A 162 -6.07 17.98 -1.21
N SER A 163 -6.42 16.71 -1.39
CA SER A 163 -6.32 16.08 -2.69
C SER A 163 -7.51 15.20 -3.02
N HIS A 164 -7.90 15.23 -4.29
CA HIS A 164 -8.98 14.42 -4.86
C HIS A 164 -8.58 13.90 -6.24
N VAL A 165 -9.19 12.79 -6.66
CA VAL A 165 -9.16 12.35 -8.06
C VAL A 165 -10.31 13.03 -8.78
N ALA A 166 -10.02 13.77 -9.84
CA ALA A 166 -11.00 14.47 -10.67
C ALA A 166 -11.12 13.82 -12.06
N HIS A 167 -12.36 13.68 -12.53
CA HIS A 167 -12.71 13.47 -13.93
C HIS A 167 -13.61 14.63 -14.36
N ARG A 168 -13.26 15.31 -15.47
CA ARG A 168 -14.08 16.39 -16.04
C ARG A 168 -14.45 16.09 -17.47
N ALA A 169 -15.74 16.22 -17.76
CA ALA A 169 -16.30 16.19 -19.11
C ALA A 169 -17.32 17.34 -19.24
N PRO A 170 -17.66 17.77 -20.48
CA PRO A 170 -18.68 18.80 -20.67
C PRO A 170 -20.01 18.42 -20.00
N GLY A 171 -20.46 19.26 -19.05
CA GLY A 171 -21.70 19.04 -18.29
C GLY A 171 -21.60 17.93 -17.23
N PHE A 172 -20.39 17.53 -16.84
CA PHE A 172 -20.18 16.43 -15.89
C PHE A 172 -18.81 16.54 -15.19
N GLU A 173 -18.80 16.73 -13.87
CA GLU A 173 -17.58 16.66 -13.05
C GLU A 173 -17.71 15.60 -11.97
N VAL A 174 -16.64 14.84 -11.75
CA VAL A 174 -16.57 13.84 -10.68
C VAL A 174 -15.31 13.97 -9.86
N LEU A 175 -15.49 14.11 -8.55
CA LEU A 175 -14.39 14.22 -7.58
C LEU A 175 -14.41 13.03 -6.62
N PHE A 176 -13.25 12.49 -6.23
CA PHE A 176 -13.14 11.40 -5.26
C PHE A 176 -12.06 11.63 -4.23
N TYR A 177 -12.42 11.44 -2.96
CA TYR A 177 -11.48 11.62 -1.86
C TYR A 177 -11.93 10.90 -0.58
N ARG A 178 -11.02 10.82 0.39
CA ARG A 178 -11.33 10.48 1.78
C ARG A 178 -11.37 11.74 2.62
N VAL A 179 -12.36 11.85 3.50
CA VAL A 179 -12.42 12.86 4.55
C VAL A 179 -11.43 12.54 5.68
N LEU A 180 -10.69 13.56 6.11
CA LEU A 180 -9.74 13.53 7.21
C LEU A 180 -10.34 14.30 8.39
N GLY A 181 -10.62 13.62 9.50
CA GLY A 181 -11.13 14.26 10.71
C GLY A 181 -12.48 14.96 10.49
N SER A 182 -12.53 16.28 10.71
CA SER A 182 -13.76 17.07 10.86
C SER A 182 -14.43 17.54 9.55
N GLY A 183 -14.17 16.92 8.40
CA GLY A 183 -14.92 17.18 7.16
C GLY A 183 -14.28 18.15 6.17
N GLU A 184 -13.46 19.10 6.63
CA GLU A 184 -12.87 20.14 5.77
C GLU A 184 -11.54 19.74 5.13
N SER A 185 -10.88 18.71 5.67
CA SER A 185 -9.65 18.16 5.12
C SER A 185 -9.92 16.86 4.39
N TYR A 186 -9.30 16.65 3.24
CA TYR A 186 -9.46 15.42 2.47
C TYR A 186 -8.20 15.01 1.72
N SER A 187 -8.05 13.72 1.42
CA SER A 187 -6.91 13.22 0.67
C SER A 187 -7.22 11.97 -0.13
N ALA A 188 -6.78 11.96 -1.38
CA ALA A 188 -6.74 10.78 -2.24
C ALA A 188 -5.36 10.09 -2.22
N ASN A 189 -4.36 10.71 -1.59
CA ASN A 189 -2.95 10.27 -1.67
C ASN A 189 -2.54 9.26 -0.59
N HIS A 190 -3.37 9.03 0.43
CA HIS A 190 -3.07 7.98 1.40
C HIS A 190 -3.06 6.60 0.74
N PRO A 191 -2.23 5.67 1.23
CA PRO A 191 -2.35 4.25 0.92
C PRO A 191 -3.78 3.75 1.14
N ALA A 192 -4.27 2.91 0.22
CA ALA A 192 -5.65 2.41 0.18
C ALA A 192 -6.15 1.83 1.52
N TRP A 193 -5.29 1.11 2.23
CA TRP A 193 -5.62 0.49 3.51
C TRP A 193 -5.88 1.49 4.66
N MET A 194 -5.53 2.76 4.49
CA MET A 194 -5.79 3.82 5.47
C MET A 194 -7.16 4.47 5.30
N HIS A 195 -7.90 4.15 4.23
CA HIS A 195 -9.21 4.71 3.95
C HIS A 195 -10.31 3.92 4.68
N GLY A 196 -11.24 4.64 5.31
CA GLY A 196 -12.44 4.06 5.94
C GLY A 196 -13.68 4.15 5.05
N GLY A 197 -13.50 4.57 3.80
CA GLY A 197 -14.57 4.88 2.86
C GLY A 197 -14.15 5.99 1.90
N TRP A 198 -14.85 6.06 0.77
CA TRP A 198 -14.66 7.06 -0.26
C TRP A 198 -15.90 7.95 -0.39
N TYR A 199 -15.64 9.21 -0.63
CA TYR A 199 -16.65 10.20 -0.97
C TYR A 199 -16.45 10.59 -2.42
N GLY A 200 -17.54 10.79 -3.13
CA GLY A 200 -17.49 11.43 -4.42
C GLY A 200 -18.64 12.36 -4.68
N PHE A 201 -18.42 13.25 -5.64
CA PHE A 201 -19.39 14.27 -6.04
C PHE A 201 -19.59 14.14 -7.53
N VAL A 202 -20.84 14.17 -7.97
CA VAL A 202 -21.19 14.31 -9.38
C VAL A 202 -21.92 15.64 -9.52
N ASP A 203 -21.38 16.54 -10.35
CA ASP A 203 -22.07 17.74 -10.80
C ASP A 203 -22.41 17.57 -12.28
N ASP A 204 -23.68 17.31 -12.57
CA ASP A 204 -24.26 17.26 -13.92
C ASP A 204 -25.28 18.38 -14.16
N GLY A 205 -25.23 19.43 -13.35
CA GLY A 205 -26.30 20.42 -13.20
C GLY A 205 -27.20 20.16 -11.99
N ASP A 206 -27.21 18.94 -11.45
CA ASP A 206 -27.73 18.60 -10.12
C ASP A 206 -26.60 18.02 -9.24
N TYR A 207 -26.54 18.44 -7.98
CA TYR A 207 -25.52 17.98 -7.02
C TYR A 207 -25.88 16.60 -6.46
N ALA A 208 -25.02 15.60 -6.65
CA ALA A 208 -25.16 14.28 -6.02
C ALA A 208 -23.89 13.85 -5.27
N GLU A 209 -24.03 13.53 -3.98
CA GLU A 209 -22.99 12.92 -3.15
C GLU A 209 -23.06 11.39 -3.24
N LEU A 210 -21.92 10.76 -3.52
CA LEU A 210 -21.72 9.32 -3.57
C LEU A 210 -20.88 8.91 -2.37
N LEU A 211 -21.50 8.30 -1.37
CA LEU A 211 -20.78 7.60 -0.31
C LEU A 211 -20.52 6.17 -0.74
N VAL A 212 -19.25 5.83 -0.95
CA VAL A 212 -18.80 4.45 -1.15
C VAL A 212 -18.09 4.01 0.12
N SER A 213 -18.87 3.59 1.12
CA SER A 213 -18.36 2.95 2.33
C SER A 213 -18.67 1.46 2.33
N ASP A 214 -17.70 0.64 2.72
CA ASP A 214 -17.98 -0.72 3.13
C ASP A 214 -18.34 -0.69 4.63
N ARG A 215 -19.53 -1.20 4.99
CA ARG A 215 -19.92 -1.35 6.40
C ARG A 215 -19.28 -2.59 7.05
N THR A 216 -18.45 -3.33 6.32
CA THR A 216 -18.08 -4.71 6.65
C THR A 216 -16.69 -4.87 7.25
N GLY A 217 -15.83 -3.85 7.17
CA GLY A 217 -14.57 -3.81 7.92
C GLY A 217 -13.61 -4.94 7.56
N MET A 218 -13.67 -5.45 6.33
CA MET A 218 -12.79 -6.51 5.83
C MET A 218 -11.91 -5.98 4.69
N ASP A 219 -10.63 -6.34 4.75
CA ASP A 219 -9.57 -6.11 3.75
C ASP A 219 -9.69 -4.82 2.90
N CYS A 220 -9.36 -3.69 3.52
CA CYS A 220 -9.40 -2.35 2.92
C CYS A 220 -8.65 -2.23 1.57
N ALA A 221 -7.69 -3.13 1.27
CA ALA A 221 -6.98 -3.14 -0.02
C ALA A 221 -7.82 -3.79 -1.13
N ALA A 222 -8.36 -4.99 -0.90
CA ALA A 222 -9.31 -5.64 -1.81
C ALA A 222 -10.57 -4.77 -2.02
N ASP A 223 -10.98 -4.08 -0.95
CA ASP A 223 -12.17 -3.24 -0.95
C ASP A 223 -11.95 -1.91 -1.65
N SER A 224 -10.79 -1.26 -1.53
CA SER A 224 -10.48 -0.04 -2.29
C SER A 224 -10.38 -0.30 -3.78
N SER A 225 -9.76 -1.41 -4.20
CA SER A 225 -9.71 -1.80 -5.60
C SER A 225 -11.10 -2.14 -6.15
N ARG A 226 -11.90 -2.92 -5.42
CA ARG A 226 -13.32 -3.18 -5.76
C ARG A 226 -14.14 -1.90 -5.83
N ALA A 227 -14.00 -1.00 -4.87
CA ALA A 227 -14.70 0.29 -4.83
C ALA A 227 -14.31 1.14 -6.05
N ALA A 228 -13.02 1.24 -6.35
CA ALA A 228 -12.52 1.92 -7.55
C ALA A 228 -13.10 1.34 -8.84
N HIS A 229 -13.12 0.01 -8.99
CA HIS A 229 -13.71 -0.65 -10.16
C HIS A 229 -15.24 -0.50 -10.24
N ALA A 230 -15.95 -0.62 -9.13
CA ALA A 230 -17.40 -0.43 -9.08
C ALA A 230 -17.78 1.00 -9.45
N LEU A 231 -17.00 1.97 -8.96
CA LEU A 231 -17.16 3.37 -9.27
C LEU A 231 -16.86 3.67 -10.74
N ALA A 232 -15.76 3.16 -11.29
CA ALA A 232 -15.45 3.27 -12.71
C ALA A 232 -16.56 2.67 -13.58
N ALA A 233 -17.14 1.54 -13.17
CA ALA A 233 -18.28 0.93 -13.87
C ALA A 233 -19.54 1.80 -13.82
N LEU A 234 -19.85 2.41 -12.66
CA LEU A 234 -20.96 3.35 -12.51
C LEU A 234 -20.79 4.55 -13.44
N LEU A 235 -19.60 5.15 -13.47
CA LEU A 235 -19.30 6.30 -14.31
C LEU A 235 -19.37 5.94 -15.79
N SER A 236 -18.80 4.80 -16.19
CA SER A 236 -18.86 4.33 -17.58
C SER A 236 -20.29 4.18 -18.12
N ALA A 237 -21.25 3.85 -17.25
CA ALA A 237 -22.66 3.74 -17.62
C ALA A 237 -23.35 5.11 -17.78
N ARG A 238 -22.76 6.18 -17.25
CA ARG A 238 -23.28 7.55 -17.27
C ARG A 238 -22.55 8.46 -18.25
N THR A 239 -21.29 8.18 -18.56
CA THR A 239 -20.53 8.94 -19.54
C THR A 239 -21.05 8.62 -20.95
N PRO A 240 -21.60 9.59 -21.70
CA PRO A 240 -21.97 9.36 -23.08
C PRO A 240 -20.72 8.96 -23.86
N VAL A 241 -20.76 7.80 -24.52
CA VAL A 241 -19.72 7.39 -25.47
C VAL A 241 -19.61 8.54 -26.49
N PRO A 242 -18.43 9.15 -26.70
CA PRO A 242 -18.29 10.14 -27.75
C PRO A 242 -18.77 9.50 -29.04
N ALA A 243 -19.79 10.10 -29.68
CA ALA A 243 -20.28 9.62 -30.96
C ALA A 243 -19.06 9.47 -31.86
N ALA A 244 -18.84 8.25 -32.39
CA ALA A 244 -17.76 8.02 -33.33
C ALA A 244 -17.81 9.14 -34.37
N ALA A 245 -16.71 9.88 -34.51
CA ALA A 245 -16.63 10.98 -35.46
C ALA A 245 -17.19 10.47 -36.79
N PRO A 246 -18.14 11.17 -37.43
CA PRO A 246 -18.71 10.70 -38.68
C PRO A 246 -17.54 10.39 -39.61
N ALA A 247 -17.47 9.14 -40.06
CA ALA A 247 -16.47 8.72 -41.03
C ALA A 247 -16.51 9.77 -42.14
N CYS A 248 -15.39 10.49 -42.34
CA CYS A 248 -15.30 11.52 -43.37
C CYS A 248 -15.83 10.91 -44.66
N GLY A 249 -17.00 11.41 -45.09
CA GLY A 249 -17.63 10.97 -46.31
C GLY A 249 -16.63 11.14 -47.43
N ALA A 250 -16.28 10.02 -48.07
CA ALA A 250 -15.55 10.05 -49.33
C ALA A 250 -16.49 10.70 -50.37
N SER A 251 -16.37 12.01 -50.50
CA SER A 251 -16.90 12.74 -51.65
C SER A 251 -15.97 12.47 -52.83
N ARG A 252 -16.35 11.52 -53.70
CA ARG A 252 -16.38 11.64 -55.17
C ARG A 252 -16.82 10.32 -55.80
#